data_AF-A0A1Y6D5J5-F1
#
_entry.id   AF-A0A1Y6D5J5-F1
#
_cell.length_a   1.000
_cell.length_b   1.000
_cell.length_c   1.000
_cell.angle_alpha   90.00
_cell.angle_beta   90.00
_cell.angle_gamma   90.00
#
_symmetry.space_group_name_H-M   'P 1'
#
loop_
_entity.id
_entity.type
_entity.pdbx_description
1 polymer ?
#
loop_
_entity_poly.entity_id
_entity_poly.type
_entity_poly.pdbx_seq_one_letter_code
_entity_poly.pdbx_strand_id
1 'polypeptide(L)' 'MAMNRIQFQPGLSLPAFLEQFGSEAQCEAALEKARWPEGFRCPRCGQAEHSVLHVGVHKTCQCRDC' A
#
# COMPACT_ATOMS: atom_id res chain seq x y z
N MET A 1 -32.28 20.38 12.81
CA MET A 1 -31.23 19.41 13.22
C MET A 1 -30.11 19.49 12.19
N ALA A 2 -28.87 19.70 12.61
CA ALA A 2 -27.75 19.78 11.69
C ALA A 2 -27.40 18.37 11.19
N MET A 3 -27.36 18.18 9.86
CA MET A 3 -27.07 16.89 9.25
C MET A 3 -25.60 16.54 9.49
N ASN A 4 -25.34 15.46 10.24
CA ASN A 4 -23.98 15.05 10.52
C ASN A 4 -23.37 14.36 9.29
N ARG A 5 -22.46 15.05 8.61
CA ARG A 5 -21.81 14.57 7.37
C ARG A 5 -21.01 13.28 7.57
N ILE A 6 -20.64 12.93 8.80
CA ILE A 6 -19.94 11.67 9.13
C ILE A 6 -20.86 10.46 8.97
N GLN A 7 -22.18 10.61 9.22
CA GLN A 7 -23.14 9.50 9.13
C GLN A 7 -23.47 9.10 7.68
N PHE A 8 -23.16 9.97 6.71
CA PHE A 8 -23.47 9.78 5.28
C PHE A 8 -22.22 9.80 4.40
N GLN A 9 -21.06 9.44 4.96
CA GLN A 9 -19.87 9.30 4.12
C GLN A 9 -20.06 8.12 3.17
N PRO A 10 -19.76 8.29 1.87
CA PRO A 10 -19.72 7.17 0.93
C PRO A 10 -18.63 6.21 1.41
N GLY A 11 -19.05 5.08 1.98
CA GLY A 11 -18.16 4.02 2.40
C GLY A 11 -17.75 3.14 1.23
N LEU A 12 -16.68 2.39 1.43
CA LEU A 12 -16.34 1.27 0.56
C LEU A 12 -17.23 0.08 0.95
N SER A 13 -17.99 -0.46 0.00
CA SER A 13 -18.80 -1.66 0.26
C SER A 13 -17.90 -2.87 0.49
N LEU A 14 -18.39 -3.88 1.21
CA LEU A 14 -17.63 -5.10 1.45
C LEU A 14 -17.17 -5.79 0.14
N PRO A 15 -18.01 -5.93 -0.91
CA PRO A 15 -17.54 -6.48 -2.18
C PRO A 15 -16.42 -5.64 -2.81
N ALA A 16 -16.57 -4.31 -2.84
CA ALA A 16 -15.56 -3.42 -3.41
C ALA A 16 -14.26 -3.39 -2.59
N PHE A 17 -14.33 -3.69 -1.29
CA PHE A 17 -13.17 -3.92 -0.44
C PHE A 17 -12.48 -5.24 -0.81
N LEU A 18 -13.22 -6.34 -0.95
CA LEU A 18 -12.66 -7.64 -1.31
C LEU A 18 -12.06 -7.67 -2.73
N GLU A 19 -12.59 -6.87 -3.66
CA GLU A 19 -11.96 -6.69 -4.98
C GLU A 19 -10.57 -6.07 -4.90
N GLN A 20 -10.32 -5.22 -3.90
CA GLN A 20 -9.04 -4.52 -3.72
C GLN A 20 -8.09 -5.22 -2.74
N PHE A 21 -8.64 -5.95 -1.76
CA PHE A 21 -7.91 -6.46 -0.59
C PHE A 21 -8.26 -7.92 -0.24
N GLY A 22 -8.88 -8.67 -1.15
CA GLY A 22 -9.42 -10.02 -0.88
C GLY A 22 -8.38 -11.12 -0.67
N SER A 23 -7.10 -10.86 -0.92
CA SER A 23 -5.99 -11.79 -0.71
C SER A 23 -4.75 -11.04 -0.23
N GLU A 24 -3.81 -11.77 0.38
CA GLU A 24 -2.53 -11.18 0.82
C GLU A 24 -1.78 -10.51 -0.33
N ALA A 25 -1.70 -11.14 -1.50
CA ALA A 25 -1.04 -10.57 -2.67
C ALA A 25 -1.68 -9.25 -3.15
N GLN A 26 -3.01 -9.14 -3.09
CA GLN A 26 -3.72 -7.90 -3.42
C GLN A 26 -3.43 -6.81 -2.39
N CYS A 27 -3.43 -7.15 -1.10
CA CYS A 27 -3.05 -6.25 -0.02
C CYS A 27 -1.60 -5.76 -0.16
N GLU A 28 -0.65 -6.66 -0.44
CA GLU A 28 0.75 -6.30 -0.65
C GLU A 28 0.90 -5.32 -1.82
N ALA A 29 0.29 -5.60 -2.97
CA ALA A 29 0.33 -4.71 -4.13
C ALA A 29 -0.29 -3.34 -3.84
N ALA A 30 -1.43 -3.31 -3.12
CA ALA A 30 -2.09 -2.07 -2.72
C ALA A 30 -1.22 -1.25 -1.74
N LEU A 31 -0.57 -1.91 -0.78
CA LEU A 31 0.35 -1.28 0.17
C LEU A 31 1.60 -0.73 -0.53
N GLU A 32 2.18 -1.48 -1.47
CA GLU A 32 3.31 -1.02 -2.28
C GLU A 32 2.94 0.23 -3.08
N LYS A 33 1.79 0.24 -3.74
CA LYS A 33 1.31 1.40 -4.51
C LYS A 33 0.98 2.60 -3.62
N ALA A 34 0.39 2.37 -2.44
CA ALA A 34 0.08 3.43 -1.50
C ALA A 34 1.36 4.08 -0.92
N ARG A 35 2.38 3.26 -0.64
CA ARG A 35 3.67 3.73 -0.12
C ARG A 35 4.53 4.38 -1.19
N TRP A 36 4.44 3.88 -2.41
CA TRP A 36 5.25 4.29 -3.56
C TRP A 36 4.41 4.39 -4.83
N PRO A 37 3.70 5.50 -5.05
CA PRO A 37 2.78 5.65 -6.19
C PRO A 37 3.51 5.63 -7.54
N GLU A 38 4.77 6.04 -7.58
CA GLU A 38 5.62 6.09 -8.78
C GLU A 38 6.70 4.98 -8.78
N GLY A 39 6.58 3.99 -7.90
CA GLY A 39 7.60 2.95 -7.69
C GLY A 39 8.54 3.26 -6.52
N PHE A 40 9.23 2.23 -6.03
CA PHE A 40 10.07 2.34 -4.84
C PHE A 40 11.11 3.46 -4.99
N ARG A 41 11.12 4.36 -4.03
CA ARG A 41 12.24 5.28 -3.80
C ARG A 41 12.70 5.15 -2.37
N CYS A 42 14.01 5.00 -2.20
CA CYS A 42 14.61 4.95 -0.88
C CYS A 42 14.35 6.28 -0.15
N PRO A 43 13.77 6.27 1.06
CA PRO A 43 13.54 7.50 1.82
C PRO A 43 14.82 8.18 2.29
N ARG A 44 15.96 7.47 2.31
CA ARG A 44 17.25 8.00 2.75
C ARG A 44 18.02 8.69 1.61
N CYS A 45 18.12 8.06 0.45
CA CYS A 45 18.95 8.54 -0.67
C CYS A 45 18.17 8.89 -1.94
N GLY A 46 16.86 8.60 -1.99
CA GLY A 46 16.00 8.90 -3.14
C GLY A 46 16.18 7.98 -4.35
N GLN A 47 17.11 7.02 -4.30
CA GLN A 47 17.38 6.10 -5.40
C GLN A 47 16.21 5.13 -5.62
N ALA A 48 15.99 4.82 -6.90
CA ALA A 48 15.00 3.82 -7.32
C ALA A 48 15.57 2.39 -7.31
N GLU A 49 16.90 2.25 -7.32
CA GLU A 49 17.55 0.95 -7.23
C GLU A 49 17.40 0.34 -5.84
N HIS A 50 16.74 -0.81 -5.83
CA HIS A 50 16.49 -1.58 -4.62
C HIS A 50 16.55 -3.07 -4.90
N SER A 51 16.84 -3.82 -3.86
CA SER A 51 16.74 -5.26 -3.82
C SER A 51 15.50 -5.63 -3.02
N VAL A 52 14.76 -6.60 -3.52
CA VAL A 52 13.62 -7.16 -2.81
C VAL A 52 14.10 -8.40 -2.06
N LEU A 53 13.97 -8.37 -0.75
CA LEU A 53 14.27 -9.47 0.14
C LEU A 53 12.96 -10.04 0.67
N HIS A 54 12.84 -11.36 0.68
CA HIS A 54 11.72 -12.05 1.32
C HIS A 54 12.17 -12.50 2.71
N VAL A 55 11.67 -11.84 3.75
CA VAL A 55 11.93 -12.21 5.14
C VAL A 55 10.69 -12.92 5.66
N GLY A 56 10.70 -14.26 5.52
CA GLY A 56 9.51 -15.07 5.76
C GLY A 56 8.42 -14.77 4.73
N VAL A 57 7.22 -14.42 5.21
CA VAL A 57 6.08 -14.04 4.35
C VAL A 57 6.14 -12.57 3.89
N HIS A 58 7.02 -11.75 4.47
CA HIS A 58 7.04 -10.31 4.22
C HIS A 58 8.06 -9.92 3.15
N LYS A 59 7.60 -9.14 2.17
CA LYS A 59 8.43 -8.46 1.18
C LYS A 59 9.09 -7.22 1.77
N THR A 60 10.42 -7.21 1.82
CA THR A 60 11.23 -6.08 2.31
C THR A 60 12.03 -5.48 1.15
N CYS A 61 11.78 -4.22 0.84
CA CYS A 61 12.58 -3.48 -0.15
C CYS A 61 13.76 -2.79 0.55
N GLN A 62 14.97 -3.21 0.20
CA GLN A 62 16.22 -2.62 0.70
C GLN A 62 16.89 -1.84 -0.43
N CYS A 63 17.28 -0.59 -0.17
CA CYS A 63 18.05 0.18 -1.15
C CYS A 63 19.42 -0.46 -1.38
N ARG A 64 19.94 -0.41 -2.61
CA ARG A 64 21.28 -0.94 -2.91
C ARG A 64 22.40 0.01 -2.54
N ASP A 65 22.13 1.31 -2.51
CA ASP A 65 23.14 2.35 -2.30
C ASP A 65 23.41 2.69 -0.83
N CYS A 66 22.53 2.32 0.12
CA CYS A 66 22.59 2.84 1.50
C CYS A 66 22.23 1.84 2.60
#